data_AF-A0A537P7N8-F1
#
_entry.id   AF-A0A537P7N8-F1
#
_cell.length_a   1.000
_cell.length_b   1.000
_cell.length_c   1.000
_cell.angle_alpha   90.00
_cell.angle_beta   90.00
_cell.angle_gamma   90.00
#
_symmetry.space_group_name_H-M   'P 1'
#
loop_
_entity.id
_entity.type
_entity.pdbx_description
1 polymer ?
#
loop_
_entity_poly.entity_id
_entity_poly.type
_entity_poly.pdbx_seq_one_letter_code
_entity_poly.pdbx_strand_id
1 'polypeptide(L)'
;MKSRRPTHPFICGKSRAGKFQIKRKTRRDRMRAKLKMIKEEMWWRMHQPIPAQGKWLWYVVNGYFNYHAVPTNARALHVFRHHITDLWRRMLRQRSQKDGMTWARMTQLVDDWLPKPIILHPWPSVRFAVTHPRWEPYAGKPHVRFCAGGAQ
;
A
#
# COMPACT_ATOMS: atom_id res chain seq x y z
N MET A 1 3.35 5.82 25.62
CA MET A 1 3.89 4.91 24.57
C MET A 1 2.77 4.43 23.65
N LYS A 2 2.66 4.94 22.41
CA LYS A 2 1.81 4.28 21.39
C LYS A 2 2.62 3.14 20.79
N SER A 3 2.39 1.91 21.25
CA SER A 3 2.94 0.74 20.58
C SER A 3 2.54 0.80 19.10
N ARG A 4 3.52 0.75 18.18
CA ARG A 4 3.23 0.59 16.76
C ARG A 4 2.64 -0.81 16.59
N ARG A 5 1.31 -0.93 16.74
CA ARG A 5 0.60 -2.19 16.58
C ARG A 5 0.95 -2.81 15.22
N PRO A 6 1.28 -4.11 15.15
CA PRO A 6 1.61 -4.79 13.90
C PRO A 6 0.58 -4.50 12.81
N THR A 7 1.07 -4.25 11.60
CA THR A 7 0.24 -4.01 10.40
C THR A 7 -0.54 -5.25 9.98
N HIS A 8 -0.08 -6.42 10.44
CA HIS A 8 -0.71 -7.72 10.27
C HIS A 8 -0.88 -8.39 11.64
N PRO A 9 -2.11 -8.69 12.11
CA PRO A 9 -2.33 -9.69 13.14
C PRO A 9 -1.80 -11.05 12.70
N PHE A 10 -1.21 -11.76 13.65
CA PHE A 10 -0.89 -13.18 13.53
C PHE A 10 -2.12 -13.98 13.92
N ILE A 11 -2.49 -14.94 13.07
CA ILE A 11 -3.62 -15.83 13.33
C ILE A 11 -3.09 -17.26 13.20
N CYS A 12 -3.15 -18.02 14.29
CA CYS A 12 -2.85 -19.44 14.25
C CYS A 12 -3.92 -20.17 13.42
N GLY A 13 -3.50 -21.08 12.55
CA GLY A 13 -4.43 -21.89 11.77
C GLY A 13 -3.75 -23.14 11.23
N LYS A 14 -4.47 -23.85 10.35
CA LYS A 14 -3.94 -25.01 9.62
C LYS A 14 -3.77 -24.67 8.14
N SER A 15 -2.78 -25.29 7.51
CA SER A 15 -2.58 -25.31 6.07
C SER A 15 -3.61 -26.23 5.40
N ARG A 16 -3.70 -26.18 4.07
CA ARG A 16 -4.56 -27.12 3.31
C ARG A 16 -4.18 -28.57 3.54
N ALA A 17 -2.91 -28.84 3.88
CA ALA A 17 -2.40 -30.17 4.22
C ALA A 17 -2.48 -30.47 5.73
N GLY A 18 -3.27 -29.71 6.51
CA GLY A 18 -3.52 -29.97 7.94
C GLY A 18 -2.42 -29.52 8.92
N LYS A 19 -1.23 -29.13 8.44
CA LYS A 19 -0.10 -28.69 9.27
C LYS A 19 -0.35 -27.33 9.92
N PHE A 20 0.19 -27.11 11.12
CA PHE A 20 0.13 -25.80 11.79
C PHE A 20 0.74 -24.70 10.92
N GLN A 21 0.06 -23.56 10.83
CA GLN A 21 0.47 -22.44 9.99
C GLN A 21 0.07 -21.10 10.61
N ILE A 22 1.04 -20.18 10.68
CA ILE A 22 0.79 -18.79 11.06
C ILE A 22 0.30 -18.01 9.82
N LYS A 23 -0.94 -17.52 9.88
CA LYS A 23 -1.55 -16.68 8.85
C LYS A 23 -1.35 -15.20 9.19
N ARG A 24 -1.12 -14.37 8.17
CA ARG A 24 -1.05 -12.91 8.30
C ARG A 24 -2.17 -12.27 7.49
N LYS A 25 -2.94 -11.42 8.15
CA LYS A 25 -4.05 -10.69 7.53
C LYS A 25 -3.77 -9.20 7.61
N THR A 26 -3.80 -8.46 6.49
CA THR A 26 -3.75 -6.99 6.58
C THR A 26 -4.92 -6.49 7.43
N ARG A 27 -4.63 -5.60 8.39
CA ARG A 27 -5.71 -4.98 9.16
C ARG A 27 -6.57 -4.06 8.28
N ARG A 28 -7.90 -4.23 8.37
CA ARG A 28 -8.88 -3.52 7.55
C ARG A 28 -8.83 -2.00 7.76
N ASP A 29 -8.63 -1.54 9.00
CA ASP A 29 -8.51 -0.12 9.34
C ASP A 29 -7.31 0.54 8.65
N ARG A 30 -6.16 -0.14 8.61
CA ARG A 30 -4.95 0.35 7.93
C ARG A 30 -5.13 0.43 6.42
N MET A 31 -5.77 -0.57 5.82
CA MET A 31 -6.10 -0.52 4.39
C MET A 31 -7.02 0.66 4.07
N ARG A 32 -8.09 0.85 4.85
CA ARG A 32 -9.02 1.98 4.68
C ARG A 32 -8.32 3.33 4.82
N ALA A 33 -7.46 3.49 5.82
CA ALA A 33 -6.67 4.71 6.01
C ALA A 33 -5.78 4.99 4.79
N LYS A 34 -5.09 3.96 4.27
CA LYS A 34 -4.25 4.12 3.08
C LYS A 34 -5.08 4.48 1.84
N LEU A 35 -6.23 3.85 1.63
CA LEU A 35 -7.14 4.17 0.53
C LEU A 35 -7.67 5.62 0.64
N LYS A 36 -7.96 6.11 1.84
CA LYS A 36 -8.37 7.51 2.06
C LYS A 36 -7.27 8.48 1.66
N MET A 37 -6.03 8.25 2.12
CA MET A 37 -4.89 9.07 1.73
C MET A 37 -4.66 9.07 0.22
N ILE A 38 -4.75 7.91 -0.43
CA ILE A 38 -4.60 7.78 -1.89
C ILE A 38 -5.71 8.54 -2.62
N LYS A 39 -6.95 8.47 -2.13
CA LYS A 39 -8.08 9.21 -2.71
C LYS A 39 -7.83 10.72 -2.65
N GLU A 40 -7.38 11.23 -1.51
CA GLU A 40 -7.07 12.66 -1.33
C GLU A 40 -5.96 13.11 -2.29
N GLU A 41 -4.86 12.37 -2.35
CA GLU A 41 -3.74 12.67 -3.26
C GLU A 41 -4.15 12.59 -4.74
N MET A 42 -5.02 11.65 -5.09
CA MET A 42 -5.54 11.48 -6.44
C MET A 42 -6.47 12.63 -6.85
N TRP A 43 -7.18 13.22 -5.88
CA TRP A 43 -8.01 14.41 -6.11
C TRP A 43 -7.15 15.62 -6.48
N TRP A 44 -6.06 15.85 -5.73
CA TRP A 44 -5.09 16.92 -6.07
C TRP A 44 -4.42 16.70 -7.43
N ARG A 45 -4.24 15.44 -7.84
CA ARG A 45 -3.61 15.06 -9.13
C ARG A 45 -4.60 14.93 -10.28
N MET A 46 -5.88 15.25 -10.08
CA MET A 46 -6.95 14.99 -11.05
C MET A 46 -6.67 15.57 -12.44
N HIS A 47 -6.10 16.79 -12.50
CA HIS A 47 -5.83 17.49 -13.76
C HIS A 47 -4.53 17.04 -14.46
N GLN A 48 -3.69 16.25 -13.80
CA GLN A 48 -2.45 15.74 -14.40
C GLN A 48 -2.76 14.80 -15.57
N PRO A 49 -1.87 14.67 -16.57
CA PRO A 49 -2.07 13.72 -17.66
C PRO A 49 -2.11 12.28 -17.14
N ILE A 50 -2.87 11.40 -17.82
CA ILE A 50 -3.10 10.00 -17.40
C ILE A 50 -1.79 9.23 -17.17
N PRO A 51 -0.74 9.34 -18.01
CA PRO A 51 0.53 8.66 -17.76
C PRO A 51 1.22 9.08 -16.45
N ALA A 52 1.12 10.35 -16.07
CA ALA A 52 1.70 10.84 -14.81
C ALA A 52 0.95 10.27 -13.59
N GLN A 53 -0.38 10.20 -13.67
CA GLN A 53 -1.21 9.57 -12.65
C GLN A 53 -0.89 8.07 -12.53
N GLY A 54 -0.81 7.36 -13.67
CA GLY A 54 -0.50 5.94 -13.75
C GLY A 54 0.86 5.61 -13.14
N LYS A 55 1.91 6.37 -13.50
CA LYS A 55 3.26 6.22 -12.93
C LYS A 55 3.27 6.42 -11.41
N TRP A 56 2.60 7.45 -10.91
CA TRP A 56 2.49 7.68 -9.47
C TRP A 56 1.75 6.53 -8.76
N LEU A 57 0.61 6.09 -9.32
CA LEU A 57 -0.14 4.95 -8.80
C LEU A 57 0.71 3.68 -8.78
N TRP A 58 1.51 3.43 -9.82
CA TRP A 58 2.43 2.30 -9.86
C TRP A 58 3.36 2.29 -8.65
N TYR A 59 4.05 3.40 -8.35
CA TYR A 59 4.97 3.46 -7.19
C TYR A 59 4.24 3.23 -5.86
N VAL A 60 3.07 3.84 -5.68
CA VAL A 60 2.30 3.71 -4.43
C VAL A 60 1.79 2.28 -4.23
N VAL A 61 1.25 1.66 -5.29
CA VAL A 61 0.73 0.29 -5.24
C VAL A 61 1.88 -0.71 -5.09
N ASN A 62 2.98 -0.52 -5.83
CA ASN A 62 4.15 -1.37 -5.73
C ASN A 62 4.75 -1.32 -4.31
N GLY A 63 4.90 -0.13 -3.72
CA GLY A 63 5.36 0.02 -2.34
C GLY A 63 4.42 -0.66 -1.32
N TYR A 64 3.11 -0.53 -1.51
CA TYR A 64 2.12 -1.22 -0.67
C TYR A 64 2.22 -2.74 -0.81
N PHE A 65 2.36 -3.25 -2.04
CA PHE A 65 2.51 -4.69 -2.31
C PHE A 65 3.81 -5.22 -1.73
N ASN A 66 4.94 -4.55 -1.93
CA ASN A 66 6.22 -4.95 -1.34
C ASN A 66 6.15 -5.11 0.18
N TYR A 67 5.35 -4.30 0.87
CA TYR A 67 5.17 -4.40 2.31
C TYR A 67 4.13 -5.46 2.72
N HIS A 68 3.07 -5.67 1.93
CA HIS A 68 1.93 -6.52 2.28
C HIS A 68 1.90 -7.89 1.55
N ALA A 69 2.82 -8.17 0.63
CA ALA A 69 2.91 -9.40 -0.18
C ALA A 69 3.42 -10.62 0.62
N VAL A 70 2.93 -10.78 1.85
CA VAL A 70 3.21 -11.94 2.68
C VAL A 70 2.31 -13.10 2.25
N PRO A 71 2.80 -14.36 2.28
CA PRO A 71 1.97 -15.54 2.09
C PRO A 71 0.72 -15.50 2.98
N THR A 72 -0.42 -15.98 2.47
CA THR A 72 -1.78 -15.92 3.07
C THR A 72 -2.53 -14.58 2.98
N ASN A 73 -1.92 -13.52 2.44
CA ASN A 73 -2.53 -12.19 2.35
C ASN A 73 -3.00 -11.78 0.94
N ALA A 74 -2.91 -12.67 -0.05
CA ALA A 74 -3.20 -12.39 -1.45
C ALA A 74 -4.59 -11.74 -1.66
N ARG A 75 -5.63 -12.27 -0.98
CA ARG A 75 -6.98 -11.71 -1.06
C ARG A 75 -7.04 -10.22 -0.69
N ALA A 76 -6.27 -9.79 0.31
CA ALA A 76 -6.24 -8.39 0.71
C ALA A 76 -5.56 -7.51 -0.35
N LEU A 77 -4.54 -8.01 -1.04
CA LEU A 77 -3.86 -7.30 -2.14
C LEU A 77 -4.79 -7.12 -3.34
N HIS A 78 -5.54 -8.16 -3.71
CA HIS A 78 -6.55 -8.07 -4.77
C HIS A 78 -7.64 -7.05 -4.44
N VAL A 79 -8.16 -7.07 -3.21
CA VAL A 79 -9.16 -6.09 -2.75
C VAL A 79 -8.61 -4.67 -2.80
N PHE A 80 -7.35 -4.48 -2.40
CA PHE A 80 -6.70 -3.17 -2.48
C PHE A 80 -6.55 -2.68 -3.93
N ARG A 81 -6.07 -3.53 -4.85
CA ARG A 81 -5.96 -3.20 -6.29
C ARG A 81 -7.31 -2.82 -6.87
N HIS A 82 -8.36 -3.58 -6.55
CA HIS A 82 -9.71 -3.32 -7.01
C HIS A 82 -10.23 -1.95 -6.52
N HIS A 83 -10.03 -1.62 -5.24
CA HIS A 83 -10.45 -0.31 -4.73
C HIS A 83 -9.70 0.86 -5.37
N ILE A 84 -8.40 0.71 -5.64
CA ILE A 84 -7.63 1.74 -6.35
C ILE A 84 -8.13 1.90 -7.78
N THR A 85 -8.38 0.77 -8.47
CA THR A 85 -8.96 0.76 -9.81
C THR A 85 -10.28 1.52 -9.85
N ASP A 86 -11.18 1.22 -8.92
CA ASP A 86 -12.49 1.88 -8.88
C ASP A 86 -12.40 3.37 -8.50
N LEU A 87 -11.49 3.75 -7.60
CA LEU A 87 -11.22 5.16 -7.29
C LEU A 87 -10.70 5.92 -8.51
N TRP A 88 -9.72 5.36 -9.21
CA TRP A 88 -9.12 5.99 -10.38
C TRP A 88 -10.12 6.12 -11.53
N ARG A 89 -10.92 5.08 -11.77
CA ARG A 89 -12.05 5.13 -12.71
C ARG A 89 -12.98 6.30 -12.37
N ARG A 90 -13.48 6.37 -11.13
CA ARG A 90 -14.41 7.42 -10.70
C ARG A 90 -13.82 8.82 -10.89
N MET A 91 -12.54 9.01 -10.59
CA MET A 91 -11.83 10.28 -10.80
C MET A 91 -11.75 10.66 -12.29
N LEU A 92 -11.42 9.71 -13.17
CA LEU A 92 -11.36 9.97 -14.62
C LEU A 92 -12.73 10.36 -15.19
N ARG A 93 -13.79 9.67 -14.76
CA ARG A 93 -15.17 9.98 -15.15
C ARG A 93 -15.58 11.38 -14.67
N GLN A 94 -15.17 11.78 -13.47
CA GLN A 94 -15.52 13.07 -12.90
C GLN A 94 -14.81 14.25 -13.59
N ARG A 95 -13.61 14.02 -14.14
CA ARG A 95 -12.85 15.03 -14.87
C ARG A 95 -13.44 15.36 -16.24
N SER A 96 -14.01 14.37 -16.93
CA SER A 96 -14.47 14.55 -18.31
C SER A 96 -15.98 14.76 -18.37
N GLN A 97 -16.40 15.92 -18.86
CA GLN A 97 -17.82 16.22 -19.11
C GLN A 97 -18.42 15.36 -20.25
N LYS A 98 -17.60 14.85 -21.18
CA LYS A 98 -18.00 13.96 -22.29
C LYS A 98 -17.44 12.54 -22.12
N ASP A 99 -17.49 12.02 -20.90
CA ASP A 99 -16.77 10.81 -20.56
C ASP A 99 -17.31 9.55 -21.28
N GLY A 100 -16.44 8.90 -22.05
CA GLY A 100 -16.65 7.59 -22.69
C GLY A 100 -15.85 6.48 -22.02
N MET A 101 -15.55 6.60 -20.72
CA MET A 101 -14.70 5.66 -20.00
C MET A 101 -15.45 4.36 -19.70
N THR A 102 -15.32 3.40 -20.60
CA THR A 102 -15.83 2.03 -20.39
C THR A 102 -14.94 1.26 -19.44
N TRP A 103 -15.50 0.21 -18.83
CA TRP A 103 -14.71 -0.74 -18.04
C TRP A 103 -13.57 -1.37 -18.84
N ALA A 104 -13.76 -1.63 -20.13
CA ALA A 104 -12.71 -2.18 -21.00
C ALA A 104 -11.47 -1.27 -21.09
N ARG A 105 -11.68 0.04 -21.30
CA ARG A 105 -10.58 1.04 -21.31
C ARG A 105 -9.94 1.16 -19.93
N MET A 106 -10.73 1.05 -18.86
CA MET A 106 -10.18 1.01 -17.50
C MET A 106 -9.29 -0.20 -17.27
N THR A 107 -9.71 -1.39 -17.72
CA THR A 107 -8.94 -2.61 -17.58
C THR A 107 -7.59 -2.50 -18.29
N GLN A 108 -7.57 -1.96 -19.51
CA GLN A 108 -6.33 -1.69 -20.25
C GLN A 108 -5.40 -0.78 -19.44
N LEU A 109 -5.88 0.39 -18.97
CA LEU A 109 -5.07 1.30 -18.17
C LEU A 109 -4.57 0.67 -16.86
N VAL A 110 -5.38 -0.17 -16.21
CA VAL A 110 -5.00 -0.87 -14.98
C VAL A 110 -3.93 -1.92 -15.24
N ASP A 111 -4.00 -2.61 -16.36
CA ASP A 111 -3.02 -3.61 -16.75
C ASP A 111 -1.70 -2.97 -17.19
N ASP A 112 -1.76 -1.80 -17.84
CA ASP A 112 -0.58 -1.02 -18.22
C ASP A 112 0.15 -0.44 -17.00
N TRP A 113 -0.60 0.13 -16.03
CA TRP A 113 0.00 0.96 -14.98
C TRP A 113 0.02 0.35 -13.58
N LEU A 114 -0.90 -0.55 -13.23
CA LEU A 114 -0.92 -1.10 -11.87
C LEU A 114 -0.19 -2.44 -11.86
N PRO A 115 0.73 -2.69 -10.90
CA PRO A 115 1.42 -3.98 -10.79
C PRO A 115 0.46 -5.08 -10.32
N LYS A 116 0.50 -6.27 -10.94
CA LYS A 116 -0.28 -7.42 -10.48
C LYS A 116 0.23 -7.88 -9.10
N PRO A 117 -0.64 -8.31 -8.17
CA PRO A 117 -0.21 -8.72 -6.85
C PRO A 117 0.56 -10.05 -6.94
N ILE A 118 1.89 -9.97 -6.90
CA ILE A 118 2.78 -11.12 -6.84
C ILE A 118 3.11 -11.37 -5.36
N ILE A 119 2.95 -12.61 -4.89
CA ILE A 119 3.35 -13.00 -3.54
C ILE A 119 4.88 -13.16 -3.56
N LEU A 120 5.59 -12.06 -3.29
CA LEU A 120 7.05 -11.96 -3.43
C LEU A 120 7.82 -12.56 -2.24
N HIS A 121 7.22 -12.64 -1.06
CA HIS A 121 7.99 -12.96 0.15
C HIS A 121 8.05 -14.47 0.43
N PRO A 122 9.23 -15.03 0.74
CA PRO A 122 9.34 -16.38 1.27
C PRO A 122 8.54 -16.51 2.57
N TRP A 123 8.15 -17.74 2.91
CA TRP A 123 7.36 -18.05 4.10
C TRP A 123 7.93 -17.36 5.35
N PRO A 124 7.08 -16.87 6.28
CA PRO A 124 7.54 -16.18 7.49
C PRO A 124 8.58 -16.95 8.31
N SER A 125 8.56 -18.29 8.28
CA SER A 125 9.58 -19.14 8.89
C SER A 125 10.99 -18.84 8.35
N VAL A 126 11.12 -18.59 7.05
CA VAL A 126 12.38 -18.26 6.38
C VAL A 126 12.75 -16.79 6.61
N ARG A 127 11.77 -15.88 6.61
CA ARG A 127 12.00 -14.44 6.73
C ARG A 127 12.44 -14.00 8.14
N PHE A 128 12.09 -14.75 9.18
CA PHE A 128 12.45 -14.46 10.58
C PHE A 128 13.54 -15.41 11.13
N ALA A 129 14.01 -16.39 10.34
CA ALA A 129 15.18 -17.19 10.69
C ALA A 129 16.49 -16.38 10.64
N VAL A 130 16.48 -15.23 9.95
CA VAL A 130 17.55 -14.24 10.05
C VAL A 130 17.32 -13.47 11.35
N THR A 131 18.14 -13.76 12.35
CA THR A 131 18.21 -13.04 13.62
C THR A 131 18.43 -11.56 13.34
N HIS A 132 17.38 -10.74 13.41
CA HIS A 132 17.54 -9.29 13.47
C HIS A 132 17.87 -8.94 14.93
N PRO A 133 19.13 -8.59 15.27
CA PRO A 133 19.40 -7.99 16.58
C PRO A 133 18.56 -6.72 16.67
N ARG A 134 17.74 -6.64 17.71
CA ARG A 134 16.86 -5.51 17.99
C ARG A 134 17.71 -4.33 18.46
N TRP A 135 18.29 -3.59 17.53
CA TRP A 135 18.92 -2.29 17.80
C TRP A 135 18.02 -1.17 17.26
N GLU A 136 17.47 -0.35 18.16
CA GLU A 136 16.65 0.83 17.85
C GLU A 136 17.58 2.05 17.62
N PRO A 137 17.80 2.54 16.39
CA PRO A 137 18.84 3.54 16.10
C PRO A 137 18.49 5.00 16.45
N TYR A 138 17.36 5.25 17.12
CA TYR A 138 16.86 6.61 17.38
C TYR A 138 16.32 6.82 18.81
N ALA A 139 16.92 6.15 19.79
CA ALA A 139 16.76 6.51 21.20
C ALA A 139 17.65 7.74 21.53
N GLY A 140 17.32 8.88 20.93
CA GLY A 140 17.92 10.17 21.24
C GLY A 140 16.99 11.27 20.75
N LYS A 141 16.52 12.12 21.64
CA LYS A 141 15.77 13.33 21.29
C LYS A 141 16.77 14.49 21.17
N PRO A 142 17.28 14.88 19.99
CA PRO A 142 17.91 16.18 19.84
C PRO A 142 16.81 17.22 19.64
N HIS A 143 16.70 18.16 20.57
CA HIS A 143 15.92 19.38 20.39
C HIS A 143 16.65 20.24 19.34
N VAL A 144 16.18 20.24 18.09
CA VAL A 144 16.69 21.19 17.10
C VAL A 144 15.98 22.52 17.32
N ARG A 145 16.71 23.49 17.88
CA ARG A 145 16.29 24.90 17.96
C ARG A 145 16.39 25.50 16.55
N PHE A 146 15.33 26.17 16.11
CA PHE A 146 15.34 27.02 14.93
C PHE A 146 16.35 28.16 15.12
N CYS A 147 17.24 28.38 14.15
CA CYS A 147 18.08 29.57 14.06
C CYS A 147 17.23 30.78 13.70
N ALA A 148 17.27 31.84 14.52
CA ALA A 148 16.88 33.19 14.11
C ALA A 148 18.14 33.91 13.63
N GLY A 149 18.12 34.44 12.41
CA GLY A 149 19.23 35.17 11.81
C GLY A 149 19.47 36.51 12.50
N GLY A 150 20.73 36.80 12.81
CA GLY A 150 21.22 38.14 13.10
C GLY A 150 21.80 38.74 11.82
N ALA A 151 21.35 39.95 11.49
CA ALA A 151 22.05 40.86 10.59
C ALA A 151 22.42 42.09 11.44
N GLN A 152 23.68 42.50 11.29
CA GLN A 152 24.31 43.62 12.01
C GLN A 152 24.38 44.83 11.08
#